data_AF-A0A7X9G3V8-F1
#
_entry.id   AF-A0A7X9G3V8-F1
#
_cell.length_a   1.000
_cell.length_b   1.000
_cell.length_c   1.000
_cell.angle_alpha   90.00
_cell.angle_beta   90.00
_cell.angle_gamma   90.00
#
_symmetry.space_group_name_H-M   'P 1'
#
loop_
_entity.id
_entity.type
_entity.pdbx_description
1 polymer ?
#
loop_
_entity_poly.entity_id
_entity_poly.type
_entity_poly.pdbx_seq_one_letter_code
_entity_poly.pdbx_strand_id
1 'polypeptide(L)'
;YFARIVKEESDNKLLFGTYYGYTFHLYESPFFGQGSGHYRLAKLLASPDYDYSIAPVAYSWREKGGSAATMVAGNAFNQNGKLFWNQADLRSHWSHQEGYGRTDDVFGSIACMKRELARNLAEGNSIQWYDFSYGWTFGDRRLTDTAAKLYDISRQYRLNTPDWPEEAYLLVVIDERQMGRANVSKPAYAGMLVHQQRNYLAKAGIPWRAVLFSDLRRHQNLLNHRAMLFLNLFELSDDDIAFLQQRIMTDGRIVAFVGPAGFLSPTGPDASRANRLLGLNLTQIDEPTALRGVISAEAPAPWNNLAKTTWGTHGKAAFAPVLLPAAKSLPIAIATLAATPDQPVAVWEKRPNHTLFWTAIPGLQPALLRCLAQAAGVPIIAEQDSDAIYAGRGFVGIHAASAGAKHLRLPRPGPALELLSGKTWPDASQITLELNEGDTAIFINKP
;
A
#
# COMPACT_ATOMS: atom_id res chain seq x y z
N TYR A 1 15.99 22.18 -12.13
CA TYR A 1 17.12 23.12 -12.14
C TYR A 1 18.42 22.40 -11.82
N PHE A 2 18.69 22.03 -10.56
CA PHE A 2 19.95 21.34 -10.21
C PHE A 2 20.19 20.03 -10.97
N ALA A 3 19.14 19.23 -11.16
CA ALA A 3 19.20 18.03 -11.99
C ALA A 3 19.76 18.32 -13.39
N ARG A 4 19.22 19.33 -14.07
CA ARG A 4 19.65 19.76 -15.41
C ARG A 4 21.12 20.17 -15.45
N ILE A 5 21.58 20.95 -14.47
CA ILE A 5 23.00 21.34 -14.38
C ILE A 5 23.88 20.10 -14.29
N VAL A 6 23.54 19.14 -13.42
CA VAL A 6 24.31 17.89 -13.31
C VAL A 6 24.30 17.12 -14.63
N LYS A 7 23.19 17.09 -15.36
CA LYS A 7 23.11 16.45 -16.68
C LYS A 7 23.96 17.16 -17.73
N GLU A 8 23.90 18.48 -17.79
CA GLU A 8 24.68 19.31 -18.74
C GLU A 8 26.18 19.19 -18.47
N GLU A 9 26.62 19.39 -17.22
CA GLU A 9 28.04 19.37 -16.84
C GLU A 9 28.67 17.97 -16.89
N SER A 10 27.86 16.91 -16.87
CA SER A 10 28.36 15.53 -16.92
C SER A 10 28.15 14.84 -18.27
N ASP A 11 27.67 15.54 -19.30
CA ASP A 11 27.22 14.93 -20.57
C ASP A 11 26.27 13.74 -20.33
N ASN A 12 25.31 13.89 -19.40
CA ASN A 12 24.38 12.85 -18.95
C ASN A 12 25.02 11.58 -18.32
N LYS A 13 26.29 11.61 -17.90
CA LYS A 13 26.97 10.44 -17.30
C LYS A 13 26.64 10.22 -15.83
N LEU A 14 26.18 11.26 -15.11
CA LEU A 14 25.85 11.16 -13.69
C LEU A 14 24.33 11.05 -13.46
N LEU A 15 23.95 10.21 -12.49
CA LEU A 15 22.58 10.16 -11.97
C LEU A 15 22.35 11.30 -10.98
N PHE A 16 21.15 11.85 -10.97
CA PHE A 16 20.68 12.86 -10.02
C PHE A 16 19.40 12.38 -9.35
N GLY A 17 19.37 12.51 -8.03
CA GLY A 17 18.22 12.15 -7.22
C GLY A 17 18.25 12.75 -5.84
N THR A 18 17.16 12.61 -5.10
CA THR A 18 17.04 13.19 -3.75
C THR A 18 16.03 12.44 -2.89
N TYR A 19 15.98 12.80 -1.60
CA TYR A 19 14.96 12.35 -0.67
C TYR A 19 13.65 13.06 -0.97
N TYR A 20 12.70 12.41 -1.66
CA TYR A 20 11.45 13.05 -2.04
C TYR A 20 10.31 12.08 -2.35
N GLY A 21 9.07 12.57 -2.22
CA GLY A 21 7.89 11.88 -2.71
C GLY A 21 7.26 10.91 -1.72
N TYR A 22 7.31 11.25 -0.42
CA TYR A 22 6.88 10.41 0.70
C TYR A 22 5.35 10.29 0.80
N THR A 23 4.65 10.21 -0.33
CA THR A 23 3.20 10.33 -0.46
C THR A 23 2.43 9.38 0.45
N PHE A 24 3.00 8.22 0.75
CA PHE A 24 2.44 7.18 1.61
C PHE A 24 2.76 7.39 3.11
N HIS A 25 3.66 8.31 3.46
CA HIS A 25 4.05 8.65 4.83
C HIS A 25 3.53 10.02 5.28
N LEU A 26 3.16 10.93 4.36
CA LEU A 26 2.81 12.31 4.69
C LEU A 26 1.61 12.47 5.66
N TYR A 27 0.71 11.49 5.72
CA TYR A 27 -0.48 11.54 6.58
C TYR A 27 -0.30 10.92 7.98
N GLU A 28 0.92 10.55 8.35
CA GLU A 28 1.21 9.81 9.58
C GLU A 28 1.43 10.71 10.81
N SER A 29 2.11 11.83 10.65
CA SER A 29 2.57 12.64 11.77
C SER A 29 2.01 14.07 11.71
N PRO A 30 1.61 14.65 12.87
CA PRO A 30 1.26 16.07 12.95
C PRO A 30 2.35 16.97 12.37
N PHE A 31 1.94 18.01 11.65
CA PHE A 31 2.77 19.04 11.01
C PHE A 31 3.70 18.55 9.88
N PHE A 32 4.09 17.28 9.87
CA PHE A 32 5.03 16.73 8.90
C PHE A 32 4.51 16.77 7.46
N GLY A 33 3.26 16.37 7.22
CA GLY A 33 2.71 16.26 5.86
C GLY A 33 2.85 17.55 5.04
N GLN A 34 2.28 18.64 5.54
CA GLN A 34 2.30 19.94 4.86
C GLN A 34 3.64 20.68 5.03
N GLY A 35 4.31 20.50 6.17
CA GLY A 35 5.59 21.16 6.48
C GLY A 35 6.81 20.57 5.75
N SER A 36 6.76 19.31 5.33
CA SER A 36 7.90 18.63 4.68
C SER A 36 8.11 19.03 3.21
N GLY A 37 7.05 19.42 2.49
CA GLY A 37 7.14 19.79 1.07
C GLY A 37 7.19 18.62 0.07
N HIS A 38 6.91 17.38 0.48
CA HIS A 38 7.05 16.15 -0.34
C HIS A 38 5.86 15.84 -1.30
N TYR A 39 5.02 16.81 -1.64
CA TYR A 39 3.73 16.62 -2.33
C TYR A 39 3.68 17.20 -3.77
N ARG A 40 4.81 17.15 -4.49
CA ARG A 40 4.93 17.45 -5.93
C ARG A 40 5.74 16.41 -6.71
N LEU A 41 5.65 15.14 -6.31
CA LEU A 41 6.34 14.01 -6.91
C LEU A 41 6.01 13.86 -8.39
N ALA A 42 4.76 14.08 -8.81
CA ALA A 42 4.35 13.95 -10.21
C ALA A 42 5.12 14.89 -11.14
N LYS A 43 5.61 16.04 -10.64
CA LYS A 43 6.46 16.99 -11.37
C LYS A 43 7.89 16.47 -11.52
N LEU A 44 8.46 15.89 -10.47
CA LEU A 44 9.81 15.30 -10.52
C LEU A 44 9.85 14.06 -11.41
N LEU A 45 8.84 13.19 -11.31
CA LEU A 45 8.75 11.98 -12.13
C LEU A 45 8.66 12.29 -13.63
N ALA A 46 8.04 13.42 -14.00
CA ALA A 46 7.94 13.86 -15.39
C ALA A 46 9.22 14.54 -15.92
N SER A 47 10.19 14.87 -15.05
CA SER A 47 11.41 15.57 -15.46
C SER A 47 12.36 14.59 -16.17
N PRO A 48 12.87 14.91 -17.37
CA PRO A 48 13.86 14.07 -18.04
C PRO A 48 15.20 14.06 -17.27
N ASP A 49 15.55 15.17 -16.63
CA ASP A 49 16.84 15.32 -15.93
C ASP A 49 16.91 14.61 -14.57
N TYR A 50 15.78 14.11 -14.05
CA TYR A 50 15.68 13.47 -12.74
C TYR A 50 15.70 11.96 -12.88
N ASP A 51 16.52 11.23 -12.13
CA ASP A 51 16.66 9.79 -12.32
C ASP A 51 16.04 8.95 -11.19
N TYR A 52 16.18 9.40 -9.94
CA TYR A 52 15.80 8.58 -8.80
C TYR A 52 15.35 9.35 -7.57
N SER A 53 14.50 8.75 -6.75
CA SER A 53 14.31 9.16 -5.34
C SER A 53 14.89 8.13 -4.39
N ILE A 54 15.16 8.59 -3.17
CA ILE A 54 15.44 7.73 -2.03
C ILE A 54 14.48 8.03 -0.88
N ALA A 55 14.12 7.04 -0.09
CA ALA A 55 13.46 7.23 1.19
C ALA A 55 13.91 6.14 2.16
N PRO A 56 13.97 6.42 3.47
CA PRO A 56 14.13 5.35 4.46
C PRO A 56 12.93 4.40 4.41
N VAL A 57 13.14 3.17 4.85
CA VAL A 57 12.05 2.30 5.29
C VAL A 57 11.18 3.07 6.28
N ALA A 58 9.85 2.88 6.22
CA ALA A 58 8.96 3.53 7.16
C ALA A 58 9.36 3.21 8.61
N TYR A 59 9.26 4.21 9.48
CA TYR A 59 9.64 4.06 10.89
C TYR A 59 8.67 3.22 11.72
N SER A 60 7.58 2.76 11.10
CA SER A 60 6.56 1.90 11.67
C SER A 60 6.70 0.46 11.20
N TRP A 61 6.32 -0.45 12.07
CA TRP A 61 6.36 -1.91 11.89
C TRP A 61 7.74 -2.44 11.52
N ARG A 62 8.81 -1.72 11.88
CA ARG A 62 10.18 -2.12 11.52
C ARG A 62 10.84 -3.07 12.51
N GLU A 63 10.19 -3.39 13.62
CA GLU A 63 10.60 -4.42 14.60
C GLU A 63 10.71 -5.81 13.97
N LYS A 64 11.34 -6.76 14.67
CA LYS A 64 11.70 -8.10 14.17
C LYS A 64 10.56 -8.88 13.51
N GLY A 65 9.32 -8.79 14.00
CA GLY A 65 8.14 -9.46 13.43
C GLY A 65 7.19 -8.52 12.68
N GLY A 66 7.58 -7.25 12.51
CA GLY A 66 6.77 -6.24 11.86
C GLY A 66 6.83 -6.31 10.33
N SER A 67 5.87 -5.68 9.66
CA SER A 67 5.74 -5.67 8.19
C SER A 67 6.64 -4.67 7.47
N ALA A 68 7.24 -3.72 8.20
CA ALA A 68 7.77 -2.49 7.64
C ALA A 68 6.77 -1.80 6.68
N ALA A 69 7.19 -0.74 6.00
CA ALA A 69 6.43 -0.18 4.88
C ALA A 69 7.33 0.70 4.01
N THR A 70 6.85 0.97 2.80
CA THR A 70 7.43 1.98 1.91
C THR A 70 6.83 3.34 2.19
N MET A 71 7.66 4.39 2.23
CA MET A 71 7.18 5.76 2.45
C MET A 71 6.53 6.38 1.20
N VAL A 72 6.71 5.77 0.03
CA VAL A 72 6.30 6.30 -1.28
C VAL A 72 5.33 5.37 -2.00
N ALA A 73 4.66 5.88 -3.03
CA ALA A 73 3.99 5.06 -4.04
C ALA A 73 5.05 4.42 -4.98
N GLY A 74 5.60 3.27 -4.61
CA GLY A 74 6.79 2.69 -5.28
C GLY A 74 6.62 2.44 -6.78
N ASN A 75 5.44 1.97 -7.23
CA ASN A 75 5.21 1.71 -8.65
C ASN A 75 5.16 3.00 -9.48
N ALA A 76 4.82 4.17 -8.90
CA ALA A 76 4.85 5.45 -9.60
C ALA A 76 6.23 5.74 -10.22
N PHE A 77 7.31 5.42 -9.52
CA PHE A 77 8.67 5.59 -10.03
C PHE A 77 8.92 4.72 -11.27
N ASN A 78 8.62 3.42 -11.13
CA ASN A 78 8.83 2.44 -12.19
C ASN A 78 8.04 2.78 -13.47
N GLN A 79 6.78 3.21 -13.34
CA GLN A 79 5.93 3.60 -14.47
C GLN A 79 6.47 4.84 -15.21
N ASN A 80 7.16 5.74 -14.49
CA ASN A 80 7.74 6.96 -15.06
C ASN A 80 9.23 6.78 -15.43
N GLY A 81 9.73 5.54 -15.49
CA GLY A 81 11.12 5.24 -15.86
C GLY A 81 12.16 5.76 -14.86
N LYS A 82 11.76 5.93 -13.59
CA LYS A 82 12.61 6.43 -12.50
C LYS A 82 12.94 5.30 -11.53
N LEU A 83 14.10 5.38 -10.90
CA LEU A 83 14.48 4.45 -9.82
C LEU A 83 13.93 4.95 -8.48
N PHE A 84 13.57 4.00 -7.62
CA PHE A 84 13.37 4.28 -6.20
C PHE A 84 14.32 3.41 -5.37
N TRP A 85 15.13 4.07 -4.54
CA TRP A 85 15.95 3.42 -3.53
C TRP A 85 15.25 3.46 -2.18
N ASN A 86 14.99 2.28 -1.63
CA ASN A 86 14.65 2.13 -0.23
C ASN A 86 15.94 2.05 0.58
N GLN A 87 16.20 3.07 1.38
CA GLN A 87 17.28 3.05 2.35
C GLN A 87 16.88 2.17 3.54
N ALA A 88 17.63 1.11 3.77
CA ALA A 88 17.40 0.19 4.88
C ALA A 88 17.88 0.81 6.21
N ASP A 89 17.21 1.88 6.64
CA ASP A 89 17.37 2.53 7.96
C ASP A 89 16.80 1.63 9.08
N LEU A 90 17.52 0.54 9.32
CA LEU A 90 17.19 -0.50 10.28
C LEU A 90 17.95 -0.26 11.59
N ARG A 91 17.24 -0.38 12.72
CA ARG A 91 17.87 -0.42 14.04
C ARG A 91 18.32 -1.86 14.30
N SER A 92 19.61 -2.13 14.12
CA SER A 92 20.22 -3.42 14.48
C SER A 92 20.36 -3.57 16.00
N HIS A 93 20.85 -4.72 16.44
CA HIS A 93 21.20 -4.97 17.84
C HIS A 93 22.31 -4.06 18.41
N TRP A 94 23.10 -3.42 17.54
CA TRP A 94 24.11 -2.42 17.93
C TRP A 94 23.62 -0.98 17.90
N SER A 95 22.37 -0.74 17.50
CA SER A 95 21.76 0.57 17.64
C SER A 95 21.79 1.01 19.09
N HIS A 96 22.44 2.14 19.37
CA HIS A 96 22.40 2.79 20.68
C HIS A 96 21.03 3.43 21.00
N GLN A 97 20.20 3.63 19.97
CA GLN A 97 18.83 4.07 20.17
C GLN A 97 17.99 2.90 20.66
N GLU A 98 17.68 2.90 21.95
CA GLU A 98 16.76 1.93 22.55
C GLU A 98 15.31 2.19 22.11
N GLY A 99 14.48 1.17 22.25
CA GLY A 99 13.04 1.23 21.97
C GLY A 99 12.64 0.77 20.58
N TYR A 100 11.59 1.38 20.05
CA TYR A 100 10.82 0.82 18.93
C TYR A 100 11.66 0.45 17.71
N GLY A 101 11.51 -0.79 17.23
CA GLY A 101 12.17 -1.27 16.03
C GLY A 101 13.62 -1.72 16.18
N ARG A 102 14.26 -1.51 17.35
CA ARG A 102 15.56 -2.11 17.66
C ARG A 102 15.39 -3.61 17.88
N THR A 103 16.31 -4.40 17.35
CA THR A 103 16.35 -5.85 17.55
C THR A 103 17.27 -6.22 18.70
N ASP A 104 16.99 -7.28 19.46
CA ASP A 104 17.81 -7.64 20.63
C ASP A 104 19.14 -8.33 20.26
N ASP A 105 19.17 -9.02 19.12
CA ASP A 105 20.29 -9.85 18.72
C ASP A 105 20.55 -9.82 17.20
N VAL A 106 21.59 -10.55 16.81
CA VAL A 106 22.02 -10.70 15.40
C VAL A 106 20.94 -11.36 14.57
N PHE A 107 20.22 -12.34 15.14
CA PHE A 107 19.15 -13.03 14.45
C PHE A 107 18.05 -12.04 14.05
N GLY A 108 17.60 -11.20 14.98
CA GLY A 108 16.59 -10.19 14.72
C GLY A 108 17.06 -9.14 13.69
N SER A 109 18.33 -8.73 13.76
CA SER A 109 18.90 -7.83 12.75
C SER A 109 18.87 -8.44 11.35
N ILE A 110 19.29 -9.70 11.21
CA ILE A 110 19.26 -10.45 9.94
C ILE A 110 17.82 -10.69 9.46
N ALA A 111 16.89 -10.97 10.37
CA ALA A 111 15.46 -11.12 10.07
C ALA A 111 14.89 -9.86 9.40
N CYS A 112 15.17 -8.67 9.96
CA CYS A 112 14.79 -7.40 9.36
C CYS A 112 15.44 -7.19 7.97
N MET A 113 16.71 -7.57 7.78
CA MET A 113 17.36 -7.47 6.47
C MET A 113 16.73 -8.41 5.43
N LYS A 114 16.40 -9.65 5.79
CA LYS A 114 15.70 -10.58 4.89
C LYS A 114 14.32 -10.06 4.50
N ARG A 115 13.57 -9.49 5.46
CA ARG A 115 12.29 -8.82 5.21
C ARG A 115 12.45 -7.69 4.19
N GLU A 116 13.49 -6.87 4.33
CA GLU A 116 13.77 -5.78 3.39
C GLU A 116 14.00 -6.31 1.96
N LEU A 117 14.72 -7.43 1.80
CA LEU A 117 14.87 -8.05 0.48
C LEU A 117 13.52 -8.50 -0.09
N ALA A 118 12.72 -9.22 0.71
CA ALA A 118 11.41 -9.73 0.30
C ALA A 118 10.48 -8.61 -0.20
N ARG A 119 10.33 -7.54 0.59
CA ARG A 119 9.48 -6.40 0.27
C ARG A 119 9.96 -5.67 -0.99
N ASN A 120 11.24 -5.35 -1.07
CA ASN A 120 11.77 -4.54 -2.16
C ASN A 120 11.83 -5.30 -3.50
N LEU A 121 12.01 -6.62 -3.50
CA LEU A 121 11.84 -7.44 -4.71
C LEU A 121 10.39 -7.38 -5.23
N ALA A 122 9.41 -7.57 -4.34
CA ALA A 122 8.00 -7.56 -4.71
C ALA A 122 7.51 -6.19 -5.22
N GLU A 123 7.98 -5.09 -4.61
CA GLU A 123 7.63 -3.72 -5.03
C GLU A 123 8.46 -3.22 -6.23
N GLY A 124 9.61 -3.84 -6.50
CA GLY A 124 10.54 -3.40 -7.56
C GLY A 124 11.43 -2.26 -7.18
N ASN A 125 11.73 -2.13 -5.90
CA ASN A 125 12.62 -1.10 -5.40
C ASN A 125 14.05 -1.63 -5.39
N SER A 126 15.02 -0.71 -5.36
CA SER A 126 16.41 -1.04 -5.06
C SER A 126 16.66 -0.83 -3.56
N ILE A 127 17.61 -1.54 -2.97
CA ILE A 127 17.95 -1.39 -1.55
C ILE A 127 19.29 -0.66 -1.44
N GLN A 128 19.33 0.39 -0.63
CA GLN A 128 20.59 0.89 -0.09
C GLN A 128 20.77 0.27 1.29
N TRP A 129 21.68 -0.71 1.40
CA TRP A 129 22.16 -1.17 2.70
C TRP A 129 22.92 -0.01 3.33
N TYR A 130 22.35 0.53 4.39
CA TYR A 130 22.78 1.79 4.97
C TYR A 130 23.27 1.56 6.39
N ASP A 131 24.37 2.21 6.72
CA ASP A 131 24.92 2.18 8.06
C ASP A 131 24.65 3.52 8.73
N PHE A 132 23.73 3.49 9.70
CA PHE A 132 23.38 4.69 10.44
C PHE A 132 24.41 4.92 11.55
N SER A 133 25.05 6.09 11.56
CA SER A 133 25.90 6.56 12.66
C SER A 133 27.08 5.61 13.00
N TYR A 134 27.22 5.20 14.26
CA TYR A 134 28.40 4.53 14.84
C TYR A 134 28.55 3.04 14.48
N GLY A 135 28.23 2.63 13.25
CA GLY A 135 28.44 1.25 12.82
C GLY A 135 27.33 0.28 13.19
N TRP A 136 26.05 0.72 13.20
CA TRP A 136 24.92 -0.15 13.54
C TRP A 136 24.88 -1.42 12.69
N THR A 137 25.19 -1.31 11.40
CA THR A 137 25.21 -2.44 10.47
C THR A 137 26.62 -2.85 10.12
N PHE A 138 27.50 -1.90 9.78
CA PHE A 138 28.85 -2.25 9.27
C PHE A 138 29.87 -2.54 10.34
N GLY A 139 29.56 -2.27 11.59
CA GLY A 139 30.39 -2.73 12.68
C GLY A 139 30.40 -4.27 12.82
N ASP A 140 29.29 -4.95 12.47
CA ASP A 140 29.16 -6.40 12.63
C ASP A 140 29.39 -7.13 11.31
N ARG A 141 30.46 -7.93 11.26
CA ARG A 141 30.80 -8.70 10.06
C ARG A 141 29.67 -9.63 9.61
N ARG A 142 28.88 -10.16 10.54
CA ARG A 142 27.76 -11.07 10.23
C ARG A 142 26.65 -10.36 9.47
N LEU A 143 26.42 -9.07 9.75
CA LEU A 143 25.43 -8.25 9.05
C LEU A 143 25.95 -7.85 7.67
N THR A 144 27.23 -7.47 7.54
CA THR A 144 27.82 -7.17 6.22
C THR A 144 27.90 -8.40 5.30
N ASP A 145 28.26 -9.57 5.83
CA ASP A 145 28.20 -10.83 5.08
C ASP A 145 26.76 -11.18 4.66
N THR A 146 25.77 -10.86 5.52
CA THR A 146 24.35 -11.01 5.17
C THR A 146 23.96 -10.05 4.04
N ALA A 147 24.35 -8.78 4.11
CA ALA A 147 24.08 -7.81 3.06
C ALA A 147 24.64 -8.26 1.70
N ALA A 148 25.86 -8.82 1.69
CA ALA A 148 26.48 -9.39 0.49
C ALA A 148 25.66 -10.55 -0.09
N LYS A 149 25.25 -11.52 0.75
CA LYS A 149 24.41 -12.65 0.31
C LYS A 149 23.06 -12.18 -0.26
N LEU A 150 22.41 -11.23 0.39
CA LEU A 150 21.13 -10.69 -0.08
C LEU A 150 21.30 -9.88 -1.38
N TYR A 151 22.43 -9.20 -1.56
CA TYR A 151 22.78 -8.54 -2.81
C TYR A 151 22.97 -9.55 -3.95
N ASP A 152 23.66 -10.66 -3.72
CA ASP A 152 23.88 -11.70 -4.74
C ASP A 152 22.55 -12.34 -5.17
N ILE A 153 21.66 -12.64 -4.24
CA ILE A 153 20.29 -13.11 -4.53
C ILE A 153 19.55 -12.08 -5.38
N SER A 154 19.54 -10.81 -4.96
CA SER A 154 18.87 -9.74 -5.71
C SER A 154 19.43 -9.64 -7.14
N ARG A 155 20.75 -9.60 -7.29
CA ARG A 155 21.43 -9.51 -8.59
C ARG A 155 21.10 -10.70 -9.49
N GLN A 156 21.03 -11.91 -8.95
CA GLN A 156 20.75 -13.12 -9.72
C GLN A 156 19.30 -13.19 -10.24
N TYR A 157 18.32 -12.80 -9.41
CA TYR A 157 16.91 -13.06 -9.71
C TYR A 157 16.12 -11.83 -10.15
N ARG A 158 16.46 -10.61 -9.68
CA ARG A 158 15.63 -9.40 -9.88
C ARG A 158 15.29 -9.09 -11.34
N LEU A 159 16.25 -9.30 -12.25
CA LEU A 159 16.07 -9.01 -13.69
C LEU A 159 15.60 -10.23 -14.50
N ASN A 160 15.72 -11.43 -13.94
CA ASN A 160 15.42 -12.68 -14.63
C ASN A 160 14.06 -13.27 -14.24
N THR A 161 13.47 -12.82 -13.13
CA THR A 161 12.12 -13.21 -12.72
C THR A 161 11.10 -12.37 -13.49
N PRO A 162 10.21 -13.00 -14.29
CA PRO A 162 9.19 -12.27 -15.03
C PRO A 162 8.11 -11.73 -14.09
N ASP A 163 7.64 -10.52 -14.40
CA ASP A 163 6.51 -9.91 -13.71
C ASP A 163 5.19 -10.62 -14.00
N TRP A 164 4.18 -10.37 -13.17
CA TRP A 164 2.80 -10.77 -13.44
C TRP A 164 2.08 -9.69 -14.27
N PRO A 165 1.02 -10.04 -15.00
CA PRO A 165 0.27 -9.05 -15.74
C PRO A 165 -0.52 -8.13 -14.80
N GLU A 166 -0.90 -6.94 -15.27
CA GLU A 166 -1.51 -5.89 -14.44
C GLU A 166 -2.84 -6.33 -13.80
N GLU A 167 -3.60 -7.21 -14.45
CA GLU A 167 -4.83 -7.79 -13.89
C GLU A 167 -4.62 -8.66 -12.64
N ALA A 168 -3.38 -9.09 -12.37
CA ALA A 168 -3.04 -9.86 -11.18
C ALA A 168 -2.78 -8.98 -9.94
N TYR A 169 -2.92 -7.66 -10.03
CA TYR A 169 -2.66 -6.72 -8.94
C TYR A 169 -3.91 -5.92 -8.55
N LEU A 170 -4.04 -5.66 -7.25
CA LEU A 170 -4.83 -4.53 -6.77
C LEU A 170 -4.03 -3.24 -6.97
N LEU A 171 -4.54 -2.31 -7.78
CA LEU A 171 -3.92 -0.99 -7.94
C LEU A 171 -4.38 -0.04 -6.83
N VAL A 172 -3.47 0.35 -5.95
CA VAL A 172 -3.69 1.32 -4.89
C VAL A 172 -3.29 2.71 -5.40
N VAL A 173 -4.21 3.65 -5.30
CA VAL A 173 -4.06 5.00 -5.87
C VAL A 173 -4.13 6.03 -4.77
N ILE A 174 -3.11 6.90 -4.74
CA ILE A 174 -3.05 8.08 -3.88
C ILE A 174 -2.91 9.33 -4.74
N ASP A 175 -3.46 10.45 -4.27
CA ASP A 175 -3.26 11.75 -4.92
C ASP A 175 -2.54 12.70 -3.97
N GLU A 176 -1.38 13.18 -4.39
CA GLU A 176 -0.57 14.10 -3.60
C GLU A 176 -1.15 15.51 -3.51
N ARG A 177 -2.03 15.91 -4.45
CA ARG A 177 -2.70 17.23 -4.46
C ARG A 177 -3.57 17.44 -3.21
N GLN A 178 -3.93 16.35 -2.56
CA GLN A 178 -4.83 16.27 -1.42
C GLN A 178 -4.12 16.64 -0.10
N MET A 179 -2.81 16.87 -0.11
CA MET A 179 -2.03 17.13 1.11
C MET A 179 -2.50 18.39 1.85
N GLY A 180 -2.88 19.43 1.11
CA GLY A 180 -3.44 20.67 1.66
C GLY A 180 -4.88 20.54 2.17
N ARG A 181 -5.50 19.35 2.08
CA ARG A 181 -6.90 19.11 2.45
C ARG A 181 -7.07 18.35 3.76
N ALA A 182 -5.98 17.86 4.35
CA ALA A 182 -5.99 17.27 5.69
C ALA A 182 -5.72 18.31 6.78
N ASN A 183 -6.17 18.01 8.00
CA ASN A 183 -5.83 18.80 9.17
C ASN A 183 -4.32 18.67 9.46
N VAL A 184 -3.62 19.79 9.57
CA VAL A 184 -2.17 19.79 9.80
C VAL A 184 -1.78 19.25 11.17
N SER A 185 -2.62 19.39 12.19
CA SER A 185 -2.31 19.03 13.57
C SER A 185 -2.76 17.62 13.96
N LYS A 186 -3.44 16.89 13.06
CA LYS A 186 -3.96 15.54 13.34
C LYS A 186 -3.72 14.62 12.15
N PRO A 187 -3.23 13.39 12.37
CA PRO A 187 -3.16 12.38 11.31
C PRO A 187 -4.53 12.16 10.68
N ALA A 188 -4.58 12.04 9.34
CA ALA A 188 -5.82 11.84 8.62
C ALA A 188 -6.52 10.57 9.11
N TYR A 189 -7.76 10.71 9.59
CA TYR A 189 -8.54 9.61 10.15
C TYR A 189 -7.84 8.83 11.26
N ALA A 190 -7.14 9.54 12.17
CA ALA A 190 -6.32 8.93 13.21
C ALA A 190 -5.29 7.93 12.65
N GLY A 191 -4.76 8.21 11.45
CA GLY A 191 -3.77 7.37 10.77
C GLY A 191 -4.36 6.20 9.97
N MET A 192 -5.68 5.98 9.99
CA MET A 192 -6.30 4.83 9.33
C MET A 192 -6.29 4.89 7.80
N LEU A 193 -6.25 6.09 7.22
CA LEU A 193 -6.44 6.26 5.77
C LEU A 193 -5.27 5.74 4.93
N VAL A 194 -4.06 6.17 5.27
CA VAL A 194 -2.86 5.86 4.49
C VAL A 194 -1.83 5.16 5.37
N HIS A 195 -1.54 5.70 6.56
CA HIS A 195 -0.52 5.15 7.44
C HIS A 195 -0.80 3.68 7.77
N GLN A 196 -1.88 3.37 8.49
CA GLN A 196 -2.23 1.99 8.85
C GLN A 196 -2.60 1.15 7.63
N GLN A 197 -3.17 1.77 6.59
CA GLN A 197 -3.54 1.07 5.35
C GLN A 197 -2.34 0.40 4.68
N ARG A 198 -1.12 0.98 4.79
CA ARG A 198 0.13 0.33 4.33
C ARG A 198 0.38 -1.00 5.00
N ASN A 199 0.23 -1.03 6.33
CA ASN A 199 0.41 -2.24 7.10
C ASN A 199 -0.65 -3.29 6.72
N TYR A 200 -1.90 -2.86 6.53
CA TYR A 200 -2.96 -3.76 6.08
C TYR A 200 -2.73 -4.31 4.68
N LEU A 201 -2.22 -3.50 3.74
CA LEU A 201 -1.82 -3.96 2.41
C LEU A 201 -0.68 -4.99 2.49
N ALA A 202 0.33 -4.74 3.33
CA ALA A 202 1.42 -5.68 3.56
C ALA A 202 0.97 -7.00 4.22
N LYS A 203 -0.16 -7.01 4.94
CA LYS A 203 -0.72 -8.20 5.60
C LYS A 203 -1.90 -8.81 4.84
N ALA A 204 -2.29 -8.23 3.71
CA ALA A 204 -3.49 -8.65 2.98
C ALA A 204 -3.35 -10.02 2.32
N GLY A 205 -2.11 -10.46 2.04
CA GLY A 205 -1.87 -11.70 1.32
C GLY A 205 -2.30 -11.63 -0.14
N ILE A 206 -2.25 -10.45 -0.76
CA ILE A 206 -2.61 -10.23 -2.17
C ILE A 206 -1.51 -9.42 -2.88
N PRO A 207 -1.31 -9.59 -4.19
CA PRO A 207 -0.46 -8.69 -4.96
C PRO A 207 -1.10 -7.31 -5.08
N TRP A 208 -0.32 -6.26 -4.81
CA TRP A 208 -0.76 -4.88 -4.97
C TRP A 208 0.36 -3.96 -5.44
N ARG A 209 -0.01 -2.83 -6.04
CA ARG A 209 0.91 -1.79 -6.52
C ARG A 209 0.40 -0.42 -6.14
N ALA A 210 1.29 0.49 -5.76
CA ALA A 210 0.91 1.87 -5.44
C ALA A 210 1.39 2.87 -6.50
N VAL A 211 0.47 3.70 -7.00
CA VAL A 211 0.73 4.76 -7.99
C VAL A 211 0.11 6.09 -7.56
N LEU A 212 0.50 7.18 -8.24
CA LEU A 212 -0.19 8.46 -8.10
C LEU A 212 -1.44 8.50 -8.98
N PHE A 213 -2.47 9.24 -8.59
CA PHE A 213 -3.66 9.45 -9.43
C PHE A 213 -3.31 10.04 -10.80
N SER A 214 -2.32 10.92 -10.86
CA SER A 214 -1.82 11.49 -12.12
C SER A 214 -1.20 10.44 -13.06
N ASP A 215 -0.71 9.30 -12.54
CA ASP A 215 -0.12 8.25 -13.36
C ASP A 215 -1.17 7.55 -14.23
N LEU A 216 -2.42 7.42 -13.74
CA LEU A 216 -3.52 6.82 -14.49
C LEU A 216 -3.82 7.56 -15.80
N ARG A 217 -3.51 8.86 -15.87
CA ARG A 217 -3.69 9.68 -17.07
C ARG A 217 -2.52 9.57 -18.05
N ARG A 218 -1.34 9.19 -17.55
CA ARG A 218 -0.09 9.15 -18.32
C ARG A 218 0.21 7.77 -18.89
N HIS A 219 -0.20 6.73 -18.17
CA HIS A 219 0.22 5.35 -18.43
C HIS A 219 -1.00 4.45 -18.68
N GLN A 220 -1.27 4.16 -19.95
CA GLN A 220 -2.48 3.40 -20.32
C GLN A 220 -2.49 1.96 -19.81
N ASN A 221 -1.33 1.32 -19.64
CA ASN A 221 -1.24 -0.03 -19.08
C ASN A 221 -1.82 -0.11 -17.67
N LEU A 222 -1.81 0.98 -16.89
CA LEU A 222 -2.43 1.00 -15.56
C LEU A 222 -3.93 0.78 -15.62
N LEU A 223 -4.58 1.09 -16.75
CA LEU A 223 -6.02 0.84 -16.94
C LEU A 223 -6.33 -0.66 -17.11
N ASN A 224 -5.33 -1.52 -17.36
CA ASN A 224 -5.55 -2.97 -17.46
C ASN A 224 -5.84 -3.64 -16.11
N HIS A 225 -5.62 -2.95 -14.98
CA HIS A 225 -5.96 -3.47 -13.66
C HIS A 225 -7.48 -3.67 -13.52
N ARG A 226 -7.88 -4.84 -13.01
CA ARG A 226 -9.28 -5.21 -12.77
C ARG A 226 -9.85 -4.65 -11.46
N ALA A 227 -8.99 -4.26 -10.53
CA ALA A 227 -9.37 -3.65 -9.27
C ALA A 227 -8.50 -2.43 -8.95
N MET A 228 -9.14 -1.35 -8.52
CA MET A 228 -8.49 -0.10 -8.10
C MET A 228 -9.04 0.38 -6.76
N LEU A 229 -8.15 0.74 -5.83
CA LEU A 229 -8.47 1.30 -4.51
C LEU A 229 -7.95 2.74 -4.41
N PHE A 230 -8.87 3.70 -4.33
CA PHE A 230 -8.60 5.13 -4.21
C PHE A 230 -8.68 5.56 -2.75
N LEU A 231 -7.53 5.96 -2.18
CA LEU A 231 -7.43 6.21 -0.74
C LEU A 231 -7.87 7.61 -0.31
N ASN A 232 -7.54 8.66 -1.07
CA ASN A 232 -7.62 10.03 -0.55
C ASN A 232 -8.14 11.07 -1.56
N LEU A 233 -8.96 10.68 -2.53
CA LEU A 233 -9.47 11.57 -3.59
C LEU A 233 -10.52 12.58 -3.09
N PHE A 234 -10.18 13.42 -2.10
CA PHE A 234 -11.13 14.30 -1.43
C PHE A 234 -11.64 15.44 -2.33
N GLU A 235 -10.72 16.20 -2.93
CA GLU A 235 -11.02 17.26 -3.88
C GLU A 235 -10.78 16.78 -5.30
N LEU A 236 -11.78 16.92 -6.16
CA LEU A 236 -11.69 16.55 -7.56
C LEU A 236 -12.23 17.69 -8.43
N SER A 237 -11.53 18.00 -9.52
CA SER A 237 -12.05 18.88 -10.56
C SER A 237 -13.17 18.18 -11.35
N ASP A 238 -13.91 18.94 -12.16
CA ASP A 238 -14.91 18.33 -13.06
C ASP A 238 -14.24 17.42 -14.11
N ASP A 239 -13.03 17.76 -14.56
CA ASP A 239 -12.22 16.90 -15.44
C ASP A 239 -11.78 15.61 -14.74
N ASP A 240 -11.45 15.67 -13.44
CA ASP A 240 -11.12 14.48 -12.64
C ASP A 240 -12.33 13.55 -12.49
N ILE A 241 -13.52 14.10 -12.23
CA ILE A 241 -14.77 13.32 -12.18
C ILE A 241 -15.06 12.69 -13.55
N ALA A 242 -14.99 13.47 -14.63
CA ALA A 242 -15.22 12.97 -15.99
C ALA A 242 -14.23 11.86 -16.36
N PHE A 243 -12.93 12.04 -16.06
CA PHE A 243 -11.91 11.02 -16.29
C PHE A 243 -12.19 9.73 -15.51
N LEU A 244 -12.53 9.82 -14.22
CA LEU A 244 -12.90 8.66 -13.41
C LEU A 244 -14.09 7.92 -14.03
N GLN A 245 -15.15 8.63 -14.43
CA GLN A 245 -16.35 8.00 -14.98
C GLN A 245 -16.12 7.38 -16.36
N GLN A 246 -15.39 8.06 -17.24
CA GLN A 246 -15.22 7.66 -18.63
C GLN A 246 -14.09 6.64 -18.84
N ARG A 247 -13.08 6.62 -17.96
CA ARG A 247 -11.86 5.82 -18.15
C ARG A 247 -11.61 4.80 -17.04
N ILE A 248 -12.08 5.05 -15.82
CA ILE A 248 -11.82 4.19 -14.65
C ILE A 248 -13.05 3.35 -14.27
N MET A 249 -14.24 3.94 -14.27
CA MET A 249 -15.50 3.29 -13.88
C MET A 249 -16.17 2.61 -15.09
N THR A 250 -15.36 1.86 -15.83
CA THR A 250 -15.72 1.12 -17.05
C THR A 250 -15.01 -0.25 -17.08
N ASP A 251 -15.22 -1.02 -18.14
CA ASP A 251 -14.52 -2.27 -18.46
C ASP A 251 -14.74 -3.41 -17.45
N GLY A 252 -15.87 -3.39 -16.74
CA GLY A 252 -16.20 -4.35 -15.70
C GLY A 252 -15.33 -4.23 -14.44
N ARG A 253 -14.54 -3.15 -14.32
CA ARG A 253 -13.56 -2.95 -13.24
C ARG A 253 -14.22 -2.85 -11.87
N ILE A 254 -13.57 -3.36 -10.84
CA ILE A 254 -13.91 -3.05 -9.44
C ILE A 254 -13.21 -1.76 -9.05
N VAL A 255 -14.00 -0.77 -8.63
CA VAL A 255 -13.52 0.57 -8.26
C VAL A 255 -13.93 0.83 -6.83
N ALA A 256 -12.94 0.91 -5.95
CA ALA A 256 -13.10 1.11 -4.51
C ALA A 256 -12.70 2.54 -4.13
N PHE A 257 -13.62 3.30 -3.53
CA PHE A 257 -13.35 4.63 -2.99
C PHE A 257 -13.46 4.63 -1.48
N VAL A 258 -12.42 5.14 -0.81
CA VAL A 258 -12.51 5.51 0.60
C VAL A 258 -12.96 6.97 0.69
N GLY A 259 -14.01 7.19 1.47
CA GLY A 259 -14.63 8.49 1.66
C GLY A 259 -13.68 9.51 2.28
N PRO A 260 -13.93 10.81 2.09
CA PRO A 260 -15.03 11.42 1.35
C PRO A 260 -14.63 11.76 -0.10
N ALA A 261 -14.54 10.75 -0.96
CA ALA A 261 -14.11 10.93 -2.35
C ALA A 261 -15.01 11.92 -3.11
N GLY A 262 -14.40 12.94 -3.72
CA GLY A 262 -15.08 13.98 -4.51
C GLY A 262 -15.87 15.00 -3.70
N PHE A 263 -15.74 15.03 -2.37
CA PHE A 263 -16.51 15.90 -1.50
C PHE A 263 -16.06 17.37 -1.50
N LEU A 264 -14.76 17.63 -1.70
CA LEU A 264 -14.25 18.99 -1.65
C LEU A 264 -14.28 19.64 -3.04
N SER A 265 -14.60 20.93 -3.05
CA SER A 265 -14.54 21.83 -4.20
C SER A 265 -13.59 23.01 -3.89
N PRO A 266 -13.23 23.83 -4.89
CA PRO A 266 -12.45 25.06 -4.65
C PRO A 266 -13.08 26.03 -3.65
N THR A 267 -14.41 25.97 -3.45
CA THR A 267 -15.16 26.84 -2.54
C THR A 267 -15.53 26.18 -1.21
N GLY A 268 -15.16 24.91 -1.00
CA GLY A 268 -15.45 24.16 0.24
C GLY A 268 -16.16 22.82 0.02
N PRO A 269 -16.69 22.21 1.08
CA PRO A 269 -17.43 20.94 1.00
C PRO A 269 -18.70 21.03 0.14
N ASP A 270 -18.93 20.02 -0.70
CA ASP A 270 -20.06 19.89 -1.61
C ASP A 270 -20.40 18.42 -1.87
N ALA A 271 -21.43 17.91 -1.18
CA ALA A 271 -21.88 16.53 -1.32
C ALA A 271 -22.40 16.20 -2.73
N SER A 272 -22.89 17.18 -3.48
CA SER A 272 -23.42 16.96 -4.84
C SER A 272 -22.33 16.50 -5.81
N ARG A 273 -21.08 16.90 -5.59
CA ARG A 273 -19.91 16.46 -6.38
C ARG A 273 -19.58 14.99 -6.13
N ALA A 274 -19.56 14.58 -4.87
CA ALA A 274 -19.39 13.18 -4.50
C ALA A 274 -20.53 12.32 -5.09
N ASN A 275 -21.78 12.82 -5.00
CA ASN A 275 -22.95 12.14 -5.57
C ASN A 275 -22.86 11.99 -7.09
N ARG A 276 -22.40 13.03 -7.79
CA ARG A 276 -22.17 12.98 -9.25
C ARG A 276 -21.10 11.96 -9.62
N LEU A 277 -20.00 11.86 -8.88
CA LEU A 277 -18.97 10.85 -9.11
C LEU A 277 -19.50 9.43 -8.84
N LEU A 278 -20.07 9.23 -7.66
CA LEU A 278 -20.36 7.91 -7.11
C LEU A 278 -21.73 7.36 -7.54
N GLY A 279 -22.64 8.21 -8.02
CA GLY A 279 -24.03 7.83 -8.28
C GLY A 279 -24.76 7.40 -7.00
N LEU A 280 -24.41 7.98 -5.86
CA LEU A 280 -25.03 7.72 -4.56
C LEU A 280 -25.73 8.99 -4.07
N ASN A 281 -26.74 8.85 -3.21
CA ASN A 281 -27.33 9.98 -2.50
C ASN A 281 -26.66 10.11 -1.12
N LEU A 282 -25.55 10.84 -1.06
CA LEU A 282 -24.82 11.15 0.16
C LEU A 282 -25.16 12.55 0.65
N THR A 283 -25.22 12.70 1.97
CA THR A 283 -25.44 13.95 2.68
C THR A 283 -24.28 14.23 3.63
N GLN A 284 -23.97 15.51 3.79
CA GLN A 284 -23.02 15.99 4.79
C GLN A 284 -23.65 15.91 6.18
N ILE A 285 -22.86 15.39 7.12
CA ILE A 285 -23.17 15.34 8.55
C ILE A 285 -22.08 16.16 9.25
N ASP A 286 -22.48 17.22 9.94
CA ASP A 286 -21.57 18.17 10.61
C ASP A 286 -21.30 17.77 12.07
N GLU A 287 -22.05 16.81 12.59
CA GLU A 287 -21.87 16.26 13.91
C GLU A 287 -20.64 15.33 13.95
N PRO A 288 -19.76 15.48 14.97
CA PRO A 288 -18.62 14.59 15.15
C PRO A 288 -19.04 13.12 15.19
N THR A 289 -18.63 12.37 14.17
CA THR A 289 -19.00 10.97 13.98
C THR A 289 -17.79 10.05 14.13
N ALA A 290 -17.89 9.03 14.98
CA ALA A 290 -16.89 7.98 15.08
C ALA A 290 -17.03 7.01 13.90
N LEU A 291 -16.06 6.99 12.99
CA LEU A 291 -16.11 6.21 11.76
C LEU A 291 -15.71 4.75 12.04
N ARG A 292 -16.67 3.98 12.54
CA ARG A 292 -16.60 2.53 12.74
C ARG A 292 -17.72 1.82 12.02
N GLY A 293 -17.38 0.95 11.09
CA GLY A 293 -18.34 0.11 10.37
C GLY A 293 -18.51 -1.25 11.01
N VAL A 294 -19.71 -1.81 10.88
CA VAL A 294 -20.04 -3.21 11.19
C VAL A 294 -20.60 -3.84 9.92
N ILE A 295 -19.98 -4.93 9.45
CA ILE A 295 -20.45 -5.62 8.24
C ILE A 295 -21.80 -6.27 8.54
N SER A 296 -22.78 -6.06 7.66
CA SER A 296 -24.13 -6.61 7.79
C SER A 296 -24.12 -8.14 7.70
N ALA A 297 -25.05 -8.79 8.41
CA ALA A 297 -25.21 -10.24 8.33
C ALA A 297 -25.77 -10.69 6.97
N GLU A 298 -26.42 -9.76 6.26
CA GLU A 298 -27.04 -9.90 4.96
C GLU A 298 -26.11 -9.44 3.81
N ALA A 299 -24.87 -9.05 4.11
CA ALA A 299 -23.90 -8.62 3.10
C ALA A 299 -23.71 -9.75 2.06
N PRO A 300 -23.64 -9.45 0.76
CA PRO A 300 -23.48 -10.46 -0.28
C PRO A 300 -22.06 -11.04 -0.28
N ALA A 301 -21.86 -12.17 -0.96
CA ALA A 301 -20.51 -12.67 -1.23
C ALA A 301 -19.68 -11.63 -2.02
N PRO A 302 -18.37 -11.48 -1.75
CA PRO A 302 -17.57 -12.23 -0.76
C PRO A 302 -17.59 -11.65 0.67
N TRP A 303 -18.38 -10.60 0.93
CA TRP A 303 -18.40 -9.88 2.21
C TRP A 303 -19.11 -10.64 3.34
N ASN A 304 -20.02 -11.55 3.01
CA ASN A 304 -20.74 -12.40 3.96
C ASN A 304 -19.81 -13.17 4.92
N ASN A 305 -18.61 -13.54 4.48
CA ASN A 305 -17.61 -14.23 5.31
C ASN A 305 -17.08 -13.36 6.47
N LEU A 306 -17.31 -12.05 6.40
CA LEU A 306 -16.89 -11.07 7.39
C LEU A 306 -18.09 -10.48 8.16
N ALA A 307 -19.27 -11.10 8.07
CA ALA A 307 -20.47 -10.67 8.77
C ALA A 307 -20.19 -10.35 10.25
N LYS A 308 -20.70 -9.21 10.73
CA LYS A 308 -20.55 -8.68 12.09
C LYS A 308 -19.14 -8.27 12.51
N THR A 309 -18.13 -8.41 11.64
CA THR A 309 -16.80 -7.86 11.91
C THR A 309 -16.83 -6.32 11.86
N THR A 310 -15.88 -5.69 12.55
CA THR A 310 -15.82 -4.24 12.67
C THR A 310 -14.49 -3.69 12.18
N TRP A 311 -14.52 -2.50 11.56
CA TRP A 311 -13.31 -1.80 11.15
C TRP A 311 -13.48 -0.29 11.27
N GLY A 312 -12.38 0.45 11.13
CA GLY A 312 -12.38 1.90 11.16
C GLY A 312 -11.53 2.50 12.26
N THR A 313 -11.87 3.72 12.66
CA THR A 313 -11.06 4.53 13.57
C THR A 313 -11.15 4.04 15.02
N HIS A 314 -10.08 4.17 15.77
CA HIS A 314 -9.95 3.67 17.14
C HIS A 314 -10.07 4.79 18.21
N GLY A 315 -10.19 4.40 19.49
CA GLY A 315 -10.28 5.34 20.62
C GLY A 315 -11.54 6.21 20.64
N LYS A 316 -11.40 7.48 21.02
CA LYS A 316 -12.49 8.47 21.03
C LYS A 316 -12.48 9.38 19.80
N ALA A 317 -11.77 9.00 18.74
CA ALA A 317 -11.66 9.82 17.54
C ALA A 317 -13.01 9.92 16.82
N ALA A 318 -13.41 11.15 16.52
CA ALA A 318 -14.61 11.48 15.76
C ALA A 318 -14.29 12.59 14.75
N PHE A 319 -15.03 12.61 13.65
CA PHE A 319 -14.72 13.44 12.49
C PHE A 319 -15.98 14.17 12.04
N ALA A 320 -15.79 15.41 11.60
CA ALA A 320 -16.80 16.24 10.98
C ALA A 320 -16.11 17.25 10.02
N PRO A 321 -16.74 17.60 8.90
CA PRO A 321 -17.90 16.93 8.33
C PRO A 321 -17.59 15.49 7.85
N VAL A 322 -18.62 14.64 7.78
CA VAL A 322 -18.55 13.32 7.12
C VAL A 322 -19.63 13.19 6.05
N LEU A 323 -19.41 12.33 5.05
CA LEU A 323 -20.43 11.96 4.06
C LEU A 323 -21.01 10.59 4.38
N LEU A 324 -22.33 10.53 4.51
CA LEU A 324 -23.09 9.30 4.74
C LEU A 324 -24.28 9.22 3.78
N PRO A 325 -24.77 8.03 3.41
CA PRO A 325 -26.01 7.88 2.65
C PRO A 325 -27.20 8.53 3.38
N ALA A 326 -27.99 9.29 2.63
CA ALA A 326 -29.16 9.99 3.16
C ALA A 326 -30.25 9.01 3.67
N ALA A 327 -30.36 7.85 3.02
CA ALA A 327 -31.31 6.81 3.40
C ALA A 327 -30.72 5.88 4.46
N LYS A 328 -31.54 5.55 5.48
CA LYS A 328 -31.22 4.54 6.51
C LYS A 328 -31.32 3.10 5.99
N SER A 329 -32.26 2.86 5.07
CA SER A 329 -32.35 1.59 4.36
C SER A 329 -31.82 1.75 2.94
N LEU A 330 -30.79 0.97 2.60
CA LEU A 330 -30.16 0.99 1.29
C LEU A 330 -29.85 -0.46 0.87
N PRO A 331 -30.51 -1.02 -0.15
CA PRO A 331 -30.34 -2.43 -0.53
C PRO A 331 -28.91 -2.85 -0.91
N ILE A 332 -28.10 -1.90 -1.37
CA ILE A 332 -26.69 -2.11 -1.75
C ILE A 332 -25.71 -1.92 -0.59
N ALA A 333 -26.20 -1.61 0.62
CA ALA A 333 -25.36 -1.46 1.79
C ALA A 333 -24.81 -2.81 2.26
N ILE A 334 -23.53 -2.84 2.60
CA ILE A 334 -22.85 -4.02 3.14
C ILE A 334 -22.40 -3.83 4.59
N ALA A 335 -22.49 -2.60 5.11
CA ALA A 335 -22.14 -2.29 6.48
C ALA A 335 -22.88 -1.06 6.98
N THR A 336 -23.06 -1.01 8.29
CA THR A 336 -23.68 0.11 9.01
C THR A 336 -22.76 0.69 10.07
N LEU A 337 -23.09 1.89 10.55
CA LEU A 337 -22.30 2.59 11.56
C LEU A 337 -22.48 1.90 12.91
N ALA A 338 -21.39 1.60 13.62
CA ALA A 338 -21.46 0.92 14.92
C ALA A 338 -22.29 1.70 15.97
N ALA A 339 -22.20 3.03 15.94
CA ALA A 339 -22.96 3.90 16.86
C ALA A 339 -24.42 4.11 16.43
N THR A 340 -24.77 3.77 15.17
CA THR A 340 -26.09 4.00 14.58
C THR A 340 -26.39 2.85 13.61
N PRO A 341 -26.86 1.70 14.11
CA PRO A 341 -26.88 0.44 13.36
C PRO A 341 -27.74 0.44 12.09
N ASP A 342 -28.62 1.43 11.92
CA ASP A 342 -29.46 1.66 10.75
C ASP A 342 -28.84 2.66 9.75
N GLN A 343 -27.65 3.20 10.01
CA GLN A 343 -26.98 4.15 9.11
C GLN A 343 -25.99 3.39 8.21
N PRO A 344 -26.22 3.29 6.89
CA PRO A 344 -25.26 2.69 5.97
C PRO A 344 -23.93 3.46 5.96
N VAL A 345 -22.81 2.75 5.85
CA VAL A 345 -21.46 3.34 5.79
C VAL A 345 -20.55 2.71 4.75
N ALA A 346 -20.97 1.60 4.15
CA ALA A 346 -20.30 1.00 3.01
C ALA A 346 -21.32 0.37 2.07
N VAL A 347 -21.04 0.44 0.77
CA VAL A 347 -21.88 -0.12 -0.28
C VAL A 347 -21.06 -0.98 -1.23
N TRP A 348 -21.72 -2.00 -1.79
CA TRP A 348 -21.19 -2.84 -2.86
C TRP A 348 -22.27 -3.01 -3.92
N GLU A 349 -22.01 -2.51 -5.11
CA GLU A 349 -23.00 -2.49 -6.19
C GLU A 349 -22.36 -2.87 -7.52
N LYS A 350 -22.83 -3.97 -8.11
CA LYS A 350 -22.50 -4.34 -9.49
C LYS A 350 -23.37 -3.48 -10.42
N ARG A 351 -22.72 -2.64 -11.23
CA ARG A 351 -23.34 -1.77 -12.24
C ARG A 351 -23.05 -2.31 -13.65
N PRO A 352 -23.70 -1.77 -14.71
CA PRO A 352 -23.48 -2.26 -16.08
C PRO A 352 -22.02 -2.26 -16.53
N ASN A 353 -21.27 -1.20 -16.19
CA ASN A 353 -19.90 -1.00 -16.70
C ASN A 353 -18.79 -1.25 -15.68
N HIS A 354 -19.10 -1.32 -14.37
CA HIS A 354 -18.12 -1.49 -13.30
C HIS A 354 -18.81 -2.03 -12.04
N THR A 355 -18.04 -2.42 -11.03
CA THR A 355 -18.56 -2.69 -9.69
C THR A 355 -18.03 -1.63 -8.74
N LEU A 356 -18.94 -0.92 -8.07
CA LEU A 356 -18.60 0.12 -7.10
C LEU A 356 -18.49 -0.48 -5.70
N PHE A 357 -17.35 -0.23 -5.06
CA PHE A 357 -17.22 -0.27 -3.61
C PHE A 357 -17.02 1.16 -3.12
N TRP A 358 -17.84 1.61 -2.16
CA TRP A 358 -17.60 2.88 -1.48
C TRP A 358 -17.76 2.68 0.02
N THR A 359 -16.91 3.33 0.80
CA THR A 359 -17.05 3.35 2.26
C THR A 359 -16.67 4.70 2.86
N ALA A 360 -17.45 5.16 3.83
CA ALA A 360 -17.07 6.27 4.70
C ALA A 360 -16.01 5.88 5.76
N ILE A 361 -15.75 4.58 5.92
CA ILE A 361 -14.93 4.03 7.00
C ILE A 361 -13.50 3.74 6.49
N PRO A 362 -12.48 4.44 7.02
CA PRO A 362 -11.10 4.29 6.56
C PRO A 362 -10.45 3.02 7.11
N GLY A 363 -9.32 2.62 6.51
CA GLY A 363 -8.51 1.50 6.97
C GLY A 363 -9.15 0.14 6.69
N LEU A 364 -9.19 -0.21 5.41
CA LEU A 364 -9.62 -1.52 4.94
C LEU A 364 -8.62 -2.56 5.43
N GLN A 365 -9.06 -3.37 6.39
CA GLN A 365 -8.29 -4.46 6.98
C GLN A 365 -7.95 -5.54 5.93
N PRO A 366 -6.93 -6.38 6.17
CA PRO A 366 -6.51 -7.47 5.27
C PRO A 366 -7.64 -8.28 4.66
N ALA A 367 -8.61 -8.72 5.48
CA ALA A 367 -9.74 -9.50 5.00
C ALA A 367 -10.67 -8.74 4.03
N LEU A 368 -10.90 -7.44 4.27
CA LEU A 368 -11.68 -6.59 3.35
C LEU A 368 -10.95 -6.39 2.01
N LEU A 369 -9.62 -6.27 2.04
CA LEU A 369 -8.80 -6.21 0.84
C LEU A 369 -8.86 -7.53 0.05
N ARG A 370 -8.87 -8.67 0.74
CA ARG A 370 -9.09 -9.99 0.12
C ARG A 370 -10.47 -10.12 -0.50
N CYS A 371 -11.53 -9.55 0.08
CA CYS A 371 -12.85 -9.51 -0.55
C CYS A 371 -12.81 -8.76 -1.90
N LEU A 372 -12.13 -7.60 -1.98
CA LEU A 372 -11.93 -6.89 -3.25
C LEU A 372 -11.12 -7.74 -4.25
N ALA A 373 -10.04 -8.38 -3.79
CA ALA A 373 -9.20 -9.21 -4.62
C ALA A 373 -9.96 -10.43 -5.18
N GLN A 374 -10.70 -11.14 -4.32
CA GLN A 374 -11.52 -12.29 -4.69
C GLN A 374 -12.55 -11.92 -5.76
N ALA A 375 -13.26 -10.80 -5.57
CA ALA A 375 -14.25 -10.33 -6.52
C ALA A 375 -13.62 -9.96 -7.88
N ALA A 376 -12.36 -9.50 -7.89
CA ALA A 376 -11.63 -9.10 -9.09
C ALA A 376 -10.87 -10.23 -9.78
N GLY A 377 -10.75 -11.40 -9.14
CA GLY A 377 -9.87 -12.47 -9.57
C GLY A 377 -8.37 -12.15 -9.38
N VAL A 378 -8.04 -11.20 -8.50
CA VAL A 378 -6.65 -10.97 -8.07
C VAL A 378 -6.23 -12.16 -7.18
N PRO A 379 -5.04 -12.75 -7.39
CA PRO A 379 -4.59 -13.90 -6.61
C PRO A 379 -4.57 -13.63 -5.11
N ILE A 380 -5.05 -14.62 -4.33
CA ILE A 380 -4.88 -14.66 -2.88
C ILE A 380 -3.71 -15.59 -2.58
N ILE A 381 -2.63 -15.00 -2.08
CA ILE A 381 -1.37 -15.66 -1.74
C ILE A 381 -1.46 -16.32 -0.37
N ALA A 382 -2.10 -15.64 0.57
CA ALA A 382 -2.25 -16.10 1.94
C ALA A 382 -3.54 -15.54 2.54
N GLU A 383 -4.15 -16.29 3.45
CA GLU A 383 -5.36 -15.87 4.17
C GLU A 383 -5.08 -15.45 5.62
N GLN A 384 -3.89 -15.74 6.15
CA GLN A 384 -3.48 -15.30 7.49
C GLN A 384 -3.24 -13.78 7.58
N ASP A 385 -3.66 -13.17 8.69
CA ASP A 385 -3.59 -11.70 8.90
C ASP A 385 -2.42 -11.24 9.80
N SER A 386 -1.70 -12.17 10.43
CA SER A 386 -0.62 -11.83 11.35
C SER A 386 0.66 -11.46 10.63
N ASP A 387 1.02 -12.24 9.61
CA ASP A 387 2.30 -12.20 8.92
C ASP A 387 2.30 -11.19 7.77
N ALA A 388 3.46 -10.65 7.44
CA ALA A 388 3.60 -9.80 6.27
C ALA A 388 3.83 -10.64 5.02
N ILE A 389 3.10 -10.32 3.96
CA ILE A 389 3.12 -10.98 2.66
C ILE A 389 3.41 -9.94 1.59
N TYR A 390 4.52 -10.11 0.88
CA TYR A 390 4.93 -9.22 -0.21
C TYR A 390 4.81 -9.99 -1.52
N ALA A 391 3.92 -9.56 -2.40
CA ALA A 391 3.67 -10.26 -3.66
C ALA A 391 3.71 -9.29 -4.84
N GLY A 392 4.67 -9.49 -5.74
CA GLY A 392 4.79 -8.72 -6.96
C GLY A 392 6.06 -9.01 -7.74
N ARG A 393 6.11 -8.63 -9.01
CA ARG A 393 7.30 -8.82 -9.87
C ARG A 393 7.77 -10.25 -9.97
N GLY A 394 6.83 -11.20 -9.88
CA GLY A 394 7.11 -12.62 -9.86
C GLY A 394 7.64 -13.18 -8.54
N PHE A 395 7.77 -12.35 -7.49
CA PHE A 395 8.22 -12.73 -6.16
C PHE A 395 7.05 -12.83 -5.18
N VAL A 396 7.11 -13.83 -4.29
CA VAL A 396 6.24 -13.97 -3.11
C VAL A 396 7.12 -14.09 -1.87
N GLY A 397 7.12 -13.09 -1.01
CA GLY A 397 7.79 -13.10 0.28
C GLY A 397 6.80 -13.25 1.43
N ILE A 398 7.16 -14.05 2.43
CA ILE A 398 6.52 -14.06 3.75
C ILE A 398 7.53 -13.66 4.82
N HIS A 399 7.09 -12.86 5.79
CA HIS A 399 7.84 -12.56 6.99
C HIS A 399 6.96 -12.80 8.22
N ALA A 400 7.38 -13.74 9.06
CA ALA A 400 6.57 -14.28 10.13
C ALA A 400 6.55 -13.34 11.35
N ALA A 401 5.35 -12.92 11.75
CA ALA A 401 5.11 -12.15 12.98
C ALA A 401 5.00 -13.06 14.21
N SER A 402 4.83 -14.36 14.02
CA SER A 402 4.75 -15.38 15.07
C SER A 402 5.17 -16.75 14.55
N ALA A 403 5.56 -17.63 15.46
CA ALA A 403 5.91 -19.00 15.11
C ALA A 403 4.68 -19.83 14.67
N GLY A 404 4.92 -20.86 13.86
CA GLY A 404 3.96 -21.90 13.48
C GLY A 404 3.84 -22.12 11.98
N ALA A 405 2.91 -23.01 11.61
CA ALA A 405 2.60 -23.37 10.24
C ALA A 405 2.07 -22.17 9.44
N LYS A 406 2.72 -21.86 8.32
CA LYS A 406 2.35 -20.79 7.38
C LYS A 406 1.98 -21.39 6.04
N HIS A 407 0.88 -20.92 5.47
CA HIS A 407 0.37 -21.41 4.19
C HIS A 407 0.47 -20.33 3.13
N LEU A 408 1.00 -20.69 1.96
CA LEU A 408 1.15 -19.81 0.81
C LEU A 408 0.69 -20.50 -0.47
N ARG A 409 0.18 -19.70 -1.42
CA ARG A 409 -0.12 -20.09 -2.79
C ARG A 409 0.49 -19.07 -3.74
N LEU A 410 1.38 -19.50 -4.64
CA LEU A 410 1.87 -18.61 -5.69
C LEU A 410 0.80 -18.43 -6.79
N PRO A 411 0.81 -17.30 -7.53
CA PRO A 411 -0.18 -17.03 -8.58
C PRO A 411 -0.19 -18.03 -9.73
N ARG A 412 0.95 -18.70 -10.00
CA ARG A 412 1.06 -19.74 -11.03
C ARG A 412 1.30 -21.11 -10.37
N PRO A 413 0.66 -22.18 -10.87
CA PRO A 413 0.97 -23.54 -10.44
C PRO A 413 2.36 -23.99 -10.93
N GLY A 414 2.82 -25.15 -10.47
CA GLY A 414 4.12 -25.73 -10.86
C GLY A 414 5.20 -25.53 -9.81
N PRO A 415 6.47 -25.82 -10.12
CA PRO A 415 7.54 -25.82 -9.12
C PRO A 415 7.88 -24.41 -8.62
N ALA A 416 8.22 -24.31 -7.34
CA ALA A 416 8.75 -23.08 -6.72
C ALA A 416 10.18 -23.27 -6.20
N LEU A 417 10.92 -22.16 -6.16
CA LEU A 417 12.24 -22.05 -5.52
C LEU A 417 12.15 -21.03 -4.40
N GLU A 418 12.59 -21.40 -3.20
CA GLU A 418 12.80 -20.46 -2.10
C GLU A 418 14.25 -19.95 -2.12
N LEU A 419 14.42 -18.64 -2.25
CA LEU A 419 15.68 -18.00 -2.62
C LEU A 419 16.69 -17.94 -1.47
N LEU A 420 16.26 -17.95 -0.21
CA LEU A 420 17.16 -17.83 0.94
C LEU A 420 17.80 -19.17 1.33
N SER A 421 17.07 -20.28 1.17
CA SER A 421 17.49 -21.65 1.51
C SER A 421 17.87 -22.49 0.30
N GLY A 422 17.44 -22.10 -0.91
CA GLY A 422 17.59 -22.89 -2.13
C GLY A 422 16.66 -24.11 -2.22
N LYS A 423 15.76 -24.29 -1.23
CA LYS A 423 14.79 -25.40 -1.23
C LYS A 423 13.79 -25.23 -2.36
N THR A 424 13.32 -26.36 -2.89
CA THR A 424 12.35 -26.39 -3.99
C THR A 424 11.06 -27.07 -3.56
N TRP A 425 9.94 -26.60 -4.09
CA TRP A 425 8.62 -27.22 -3.92
C TRP A 425 8.14 -27.72 -5.27
N PRO A 426 7.59 -28.94 -5.35
CA PRO A 426 7.06 -29.48 -6.60
C PRO A 426 5.79 -28.77 -7.05
N ASP A 427 4.99 -28.26 -6.10
CA ASP A 427 3.76 -27.52 -6.37
C ASP A 427 3.69 -26.23 -5.54
N ALA A 428 3.66 -25.10 -6.23
CA ALA A 428 3.57 -23.77 -5.66
C ALA A 428 2.15 -23.37 -5.27
N SER A 429 1.14 -24.19 -5.61
CA SER A 429 -0.26 -23.93 -5.28
C SER A 429 -0.60 -24.18 -3.80
N GLN A 430 0.26 -24.93 -3.10
CA GLN A 430 0.12 -25.32 -1.69
C GLN A 430 1.50 -25.43 -1.03
N ILE A 431 2.05 -24.30 -0.60
CA ILE A 431 3.31 -24.25 0.16
C ILE A 431 2.97 -24.15 1.66
N THR A 432 3.46 -25.12 2.45
CA THR A 432 3.41 -25.08 3.91
C THR A 432 4.82 -25.01 4.48
N LEU A 433 5.02 -24.09 5.43
CA LEU A 433 6.31 -23.83 6.09
C LEU A 433 6.10 -23.78 7.59
N GLU A 434 7.02 -24.35 8.35
CA GLU A 434 7.13 -24.05 9.79
C GLU A 434 8.14 -22.90 9.93
N LEU A 435 7.65 -21.74 10.38
CA LEU A 435 8.48 -20.54 10.58
C LEU A 435 8.47 -20.14 12.06
N ASN A 436 9.56 -19.56 12.55
CA ASN A 436 9.62 -18.85 13.83
C ASN A 436 9.31 -17.36 13.63
N GLU A 437 9.10 -16.62 14.74
CA GLU A 437 9.01 -15.16 14.68
C GLU A 437 10.29 -14.55 14.07
N GLY A 438 10.12 -13.71 13.04
CA GLY A 438 11.21 -13.07 12.30
C GLY A 438 11.74 -13.89 11.12
N ASP A 439 11.37 -15.16 11.00
CA ASP A 439 11.76 -15.95 9.83
C ASP A 439 11.14 -15.35 8.56
N THR A 440 11.90 -15.41 7.48
CA THR A 440 11.50 -14.89 6.17
C THR A 440 11.78 -15.96 5.12
N ALA A 441 10.87 -16.10 4.16
CA ALA A 441 11.06 -16.93 2.98
C ALA A 441 10.65 -16.15 1.73
N ILE A 442 11.37 -16.31 0.63
CA ILE A 442 11.13 -15.60 -0.63
C ILE A 442 11.04 -16.62 -1.75
N PHE A 443 9.91 -16.66 -2.44
CA PHE A 443 9.62 -17.63 -3.49
C PHE A 443 9.56 -16.96 -4.86
N ILE A 444 9.98 -17.73 -5.86
CA ILE A 444 9.62 -17.51 -7.26
C ILE A 444 9.03 -18.80 -7.83
N ASN A 445 8.16 -18.68 -8.82
CA ASN A 445 7.85 -19.81 -9.70
C ASN A 445 9.13 -20.12 -10.50
N LYS A 446 9.55 -21.39 -10.54
CA LYS A 446 10.63 -21.79 -11.43
C LYS A 446 10.17 -21.61 -12.89
N PRO A 447 11.03 -21.08 -13.77
CA PRO A 447 10.75 -20.98 -15.20
C PRO A 447 10.39 -22.32 -15.84
#